data_AF-A0AAW4BGI6-F1
#
_entry.id   AF-A0AAW4BGI6-F1
#
_cell.length_a   1.000
_cell.length_b   1.000
_cell.length_c   1.000
_cell.angle_alpha   90.00
_cell.angle_beta   90.00
_cell.angle_gamma   90.00
#
_symmetry.space_group_name_H-M   'P 1'
#
loop_
_entity.id
_entity.type
_entity.pdbx_description
1 polymer ?
#
loop_
_entity_poly.entity_id
_entity_poly.type
_entity_poly.pdbx_seq_one_letter_code
_entity_poly.pdbx_strand_id
1 'polypeptide(L)' 'MIKLGCNTSLPSGWQWAEAGKVIDIRDGTHDSPKPVEVGIPLVTSKNLKNGKIDFSICTNISAEDHEQI' A
#
# COMPACT_ATOMS: atom_id res chain seq x y z
N MET A 1 15.34 -19.40 -11.20
CA MET A 1 15.66 -18.11 -11.87
C MET A 1 14.53 -17.81 -12.84
N ILE A 2 13.52 -17.04 -12.40
CA ILE A 2 12.32 -16.80 -13.21
C ILE A 2 12.68 -15.74 -14.26
N LYS A 3 12.83 -16.15 -15.52
CA LYS A 3 12.90 -15.22 -16.65
C LYS A 3 11.48 -14.83 -17.04
N LEU A 4 10.94 -13.77 -16.42
CA LEU A 4 9.80 -13.06 -16.97
C LEU A 4 10.25 -12.46 -18.31
N GLY A 5 9.48 -12.67 -19.38
CA GLY A 5 9.77 -12.23 -20.75
C GLY A 5 9.82 -10.71 -20.91
N CYS A 6 10.79 -10.05 -20.28
CA CYS A 6 10.97 -8.63 -20.35
C CYS A 6 11.72 -8.29 -21.64
N ASN A 7 10.99 -7.75 -22.61
CA ASN A 7 11.60 -7.03 -23.71
C ASN A 7 12.36 -5.84 -23.08
N THR A 8 13.69 -5.86 -23.17
CA THR A 8 14.56 -4.88 -22.50
C THR A 8 14.55 -3.52 -23.19
N SER A 9 13.93 -3.41 -24.36
CA SER A 9 13.78 -2.15 -25.07
C SER A 9 12.70 -1.28 -24.41
N LEU A 10 13.10 -0.08 -24.02
CA LEU A 10 12.20 0.94 -23.50
C LEU A 10 11.84 1.93 -24.63
N PRO A 11 10.64 2.53 -24.63
CA PRO A 11 10.32 3.63 -25.54
C PRO A 11 11.27 4.82 -25.35
N SER A 12 11.39 5.67 -26.38
CA SER A 12 12.25 6.86 -26.30
C SER A 12 11.86 7.75 -25.11
N GLY A 13 12.86 8.17 -24.33
CA GLY A 13 12.66 8.98 -23.12
C GLY A 13 12.37 8.19 -21.83
N TRP A 14 12.21 6.87 -21.89
CA TRP A 14 12.01 6.03 -20.71
C TRP A 14 13.34 5.49 -20.18
N GLN A 15 13.39 5.32 -18.86
CA GLN A 15 14.50 4.66 -18.17
C GLN A 15 13.96 3.69 -17.12
N TRP A 16 14.71 2.62 -16.88
CA TRP A 16 14.46 1.79 -15.70
C TRP A 16 14.82 2.59 -14.46
N ALA A 17 13.92 2.59 -13.48
CA ALA A 17 14.15 3.19 -12.19
C ALA A 17 13.90 2.16 -11.09
N GLU A 18 14.76 2.19 -10.09
CA GLU A 18 14.53 1.46 -8.85
C GLU A 18 13.41 2.17 -8.07
N ALA A 19 12.36 1.44 -7.71
CA ALA A 19 11.17 2.04 -7.11
C ALA A 19 11.52 2.87 -5.85
N GLY A 20 12.38 2.38 -4.97
CA GLY A 20 12.81 3.11 -3.76
C GLY A 20 13.61 4.39 -4.03
N LYS A 21 14.04 4.67 -5.27
CA LYS A 21 14.68 5.94 -5.66
C LYS A 21 13.70 6.97 -6.21
N VAL A 22 12.49 6.56 -6.59
CA VAL A 22 11.50 7.42 -7.28
C VAL A 22 10.18 7.53 -6.53
N ILE A 23 9.89 6.60 -5.63
CA ILE A 23 8.73 6.61 -4.75
C ILE A 23 9.15 6.24 -3.33
N ASP A 24 8.45 6.78 -2.35
CA ASP A 24 8.62 6.35 -0.96
C ASP A 24 8.00 4.96 -0.79
N ILE A 25 8.80 4.01 -0.31
CA ILE A 25 8.36 2.63 -0.07
C ILE A 25 8.48 2.38 1.41
N ARG A 26 7.34 2.08 2.02
CA ARG A 26 7.22 1.73 3.44
C ARG A 26 6.68 0.32 3.57
N ASP A 27 7.07 -0.34 4.64
CA ASP A 27 6.38 -1.56 5.05
C ASP A 27 5.02 -1.18 5.66
N GLY A 28 4.05 -2.06 5.50
CA GLY A 28 2.79 -1.94 6.23
C GLY A 28 2.98 -2.30 7.70
N THR A 29 1.96 -2.05 8.50
CA THR A 29 1.97 -2.47 9.90
C THR A 29 1.79 -3.98 10.06
N HIS A 30 2.54 -4.56 11.00
CA HIS A 30 2.31 -5.92 11.50
C HIS A 30 1.47 -5.93 12.78
N ASP A 31 1.15 -4.75 13.31
CA ASP A 31 0.34 -4.61 14.51
C ASP A 31 -1.15 -4.79 14.19
N SER A 32 -1.90 -5.21 15.20
CA SER A 32 -3.35 -5.39 15.14
C SER A 32 -4.02 -4.45 16.14
N PRO A 33 -4.04 -3.12 15.85
CA PRO A 33 -4.68 -2.12 16.69
C PRO A 33 -6.17 -2.42 16.90
N LYS A 34 -6.73 -1.90 18.00
CA LYS A 34 -8.10 -2.23 18.37
C LYS A 34 -9.09 -1.42 17.54
N PRO A 35 -10.15 -2.06 17.02
CA PRO A 35 -11.21 -1.36 16.33
C PRO A 35 -11.90 -0.32 17.22
N VAL A 36 -12.20 0.85 16.66
CA VAL A 36 -13.05 1.88 17.24
C VAL A 36 -14.20 2.24 16.29
N GLU A 37 -15.29 2.80 16.82
CA GLU A 37 -16.44 3.19 16.00
C GLU A 37 -16.11 4.39 15.11
N VAL A 38 -15.45 5.41 15.67
CA VAL A 38 -15.02 6.62 14.98
C VAL A 38 -13.51 6.76 15.13
N GLY A 39 -12.79 6.85 14.02
CA GLY A 39 -11.33 6.90 14.01
C GLY A 39 -10.74 6.95 12.61
N ILE A 40 -9.50 6.52 12.47
CA ILE A 40 -8.74 6.52 11.21
C ILE A 40 -8.90 5.17 10.51
N PRO A 41 -9.21 5.11 9.20
CA PRO A 41 -9.36 3.85 8.49
C PRO A 41 -8.05 3.05 8.40
N LEU A 42 -8.05 1.82 8.92
CA LEU A 42 -6.99 0.85 8.70
C LEU A 42 -7.24 0.11 7.38
N VAL A 43 -6.45 0.43 6.36
CA VAL A 43 -6.56 -0.19 5.04
C VAL A 43 -5.80 -1.52 5.02
N THR A 44 -6.51 -2.59 4.65
CA THR A 44 -5.94 -3.93 4.47
C THR A 44 -6.22 -4.45 3.07
N SER A 45 -5.66 -5.62 2.71
CA SER A 45 -5.92 -6.28 1.42
C SER A 45 -7.41 -6.51 1.13
N LYS A 46 -8.26 -6.68 2.16
CA LYS A 46 -9.71 -6.84 2.02
C LYS A 46 -10.42 -5.59 1.49
N ASN A 47 -9.82 -4.42 1.68
CA ASN A 47 -10.36 -3.14 1.25
C ASN A 47 -10.01 -2.81 -0.21
N LEU A 48 -9.10 -3.57 -0.83
CA LEU A 48 -8.73 -3.40 -2.24
C LEU A 48 -9.72 -4.14 -3.14
N LYS A 49 -10.56 -3.39 -3.87
CA LYS A 49 -11.57 -3.94 -4.78
C LYS A 49 -11.56 -3.20 -6.10
N ASN A 50 -11.53 -3.95 -7.21
CA ASN A 50 -11.64 -3.41 -8.57
C ASN A 50 -10.65 -2.25 -8.86
N GLY A 51 -9.41 -2.38 -8.37
CA GLY A 51 -8.37 -1.36 -8.55
C GLY A 51 -8.55 -0.09 -7.71
N LYS A 52 -9.43 -0.11 -6.71
CA LYS A 52 -9.69 1.02 -5.79
C LYS A 52 -9.65 0.56 -4.34
N ILE A 53 -9.48 1.53 -3.43
CA ILE A 53 -9.65 1.34 -1.99
C ILE A 53 -11.11 1.64 -1.65
N ASP A 54 -11.78 0.67 -1.01
CA ASP A 54 -13.14 0.80 -0.49
C ASP A 54 -13.09 1.15 0.99
N PHE A 55 -13.10 2.45 1.29
CA PHE A 55 -13.08 2.97 2.66
C PHE A 55 -14.35 2.68 3.47
N SER A 56 -15.47 2.34 2.80
CA SER A 56 -16.76 2.11 3.47
C SER A 56 -16.77 0.83 4.33
N ILE A 57 -15.83 -0.07 4.06
CA ILE A 57 -15.68 -1.35 4.75
C ILE A 57 -14.37 -1.42 5.56
N CYS A 58 -13.69 -0.28 5.75
CA CYS A 58 -12.51 -0.23 6.61
C CYS A 58 -12.92 -0.36 8.08
N THR A 59 -12.07 -1.03 8.84
CA THR A 59 -12.08 -0.92 10.30
C THR A 59 -11.39 0.38 10.67
N ASN A 60 -11.93 1.13 11.64
CA ASN A 60 -11.27 2.33 12.15
C ASN A 60 -10.42 2.00 13.38
N ILE A 61 -9.31 2.71 13.53
CA ILE A 61 -8.38 2.65 14.68
C ILE A 61 -8.29 4.03 15.34
N SER A 62 -7.84 4.10 16.60
CA SER A 62 -7.70 5.39 17.26
C SER A 62 -6.56 6.22 16.65
N ALA A 63 -6.54 7.52 16.94
CA ALA A 63 -5.45 8.40 16.50
C ALA A 63 -4.11 8.00 17.16
N GLU A 64 -4.15 7.60 18.43
CA GLU A 64 -2.98 7.12 19.17
C GLU A 64 -2.43 5.84 18.54
N ASP A 65 -3.29 4.86 18.20
CA ASP A 65 -2.86 3.66 17.50
C ASP A 65 -2.24 4.03 16.14
N HIS A 66 -2.86 4.92 15.35
CA HIS A 66 -2.29 5.37 14.07
C HIS A 66 -0.92 6.04 14.20
N GLU A 67 -0.66 6.79 15.28
CA GLU A 67 0.63 7.46 15.49
C GLU A 67 1.74 6.50 15.95
N GLN A 68 1.40 5.34 16.52
CA GLN A 68 2.37 4.34 16.97
C GLN A 68 2.78 3.34 15.88
N ILE A 69 2.14 3.42 14.72
CA ILE A 69 2.30 2.52 13.58
C ILE A 69 3.13 3.19 12.48
#